data_AF-A0A1Y1JVX3-F1
#
_entry.id   AF-A0A1Y1JVX3-F1
#
_cell.length_a   1.000
_cell.length_b   1.000
_cell.length_c   1.000
_cell.angle_alpha   90.00
_cell.angle_beta   90.00
_cell.angle_gamma   90.00
#
_symmetry.space_group_name_H-M   'P 1'
#
loop_
_entity.id
_entity.type
_entity.pdbx_description
1 polymer ?
#
loop_
_entity_poly.entity_id
_entity_poly.type
_entity_poly.pdbx_seq_one_letter_code
_entity_poly.pdbx_strand_id
1 'polypeptide(L)'
;MSLFINYNDIFPLCTEGFKWEINYHRPESIASALTEFCSNFYNNVETCARKNAKFSQHCQVHTLYLENINNNKSISNVKTCCIYFFYKLNELLEKFSCHCEETNNCYQKMVNLSISWKKNDQISELFYICNRYINELNKSEIPIFKNLDEICSNYDKFKKKIGKVKDILNLEEVKLNCDTSIQRYPITSALINLDFSAQINKR
;
A
#
# COMPACT_ATOMS: atom_id res chain seq x y z
N MET A 1 -23.94 -6.79 -2.15
CA MET A 1 -23.08 -7.90 -2.58
C MET A 1 -21.68 -7.64 -2.06
N SER A 2 -21.19 -8.45 -1.13
CA SER A 2 -19.79 -8.37 -0.68
C SER A 2 -18.92 -8.98 -1.79
N LEU A 3 -18.02 -8.19 -2.37
CA LEU A 3 -17.10 -8.66 -3.40
C LEU A 3 -15.86 -9.23 -2.71
N PHE A 4 -15.60 -10.50 -2.95
CA PHE A 4 -14.44 -11.21 -2.42
C PHE A 4 -13.14 -10.61 -2.97
N ILE A 5 -12.29 -10.06 -2.10
CA ILE A 5 -10.94 -9.64 -2.46
C ILE A 5 -10.07 -10.89 -2.56
N ASN A 6 -9.39 -11.08 -3.69
CA ASN A 6 -8.35 -12.09 -3.81
C ASN A 6 -7.04 -11.56 -3.20
N TYR A 7 -6.76 -11.94 -1.96
CA TYR A 7 -5.57 -11.52 -1.24
C TYR A 7 -4.26 -12.09 -1.80
N ASN A 8 -4.32 -13.19 -2.55
CA ASN A 8 -3.15 -13.82 -3.18
C ASN A 8 -2.49 -12.88 -4.21
N ASP A 9 -3.29 -11.97 -4.78
CA ASP A 9 -2.85 -11.06 -5.84
C ASP A 9 -2.34 -9.72 -5.28
N ILE A 10 -2.63 -9.37 -4.03
CA ILE A 10 -2.30 -8.04 -3.48
C ILE A 10 -0.79 -7.86 -3.37
N PHE A 11 -0.08 -8.77 -2.71
CA PHE A 11 1.33 -8.54 -2.39
C PHE A 11 2.28 -8.72 -3.57
N PRO A 12 2.23 -9.82 -4.35
CA PRO A 12 3.11 -9.93 -5.49
C PRO A 12 2.79 -8.88 -6.56
N LEU A 13 1.54 -8.42 -6.71
CA LEU A 13 1.19 -7.61 -7.90
C LEU A 13 1.07 -6.12 -7.59
N CYS A 14 0.62 -5.76 -6.39
CA CYS A 14 0.43 -4.36 -6.04
C CYS A 14 1.69 -3.75 -5.40
N THR A 15 2.59 -4.54 -4.81
CA THR A 15 3.82 -4.01 -4.17
C THR A 15 5.11 -4.28 -4.94
N GLU A 16 5.06 -5.13 -5.97
CA GLU A 16 6.25 -5.42 -6.78
C GLU A 16 6.79 -4.15 -7.45
N GLY A 17 8.12 -3.99 -7.38
CA GLY A 17 8.83 -2.83 -7.92
C GLY A 17 8.64 -1.53 -7.15
N PHE A 18 7.64 -1.43 -6.26
CA PHE A 18 7.38 -0.23 -5.47
C PHE A 18 8.00 -0.32 -4.07
N LYS A 19 8.55 0.79 -3.61
CA LYS A 19 9.16 0.91 -2.28
C LYS A 19 8.44 1.99 -1.49
N TRP A 20 8.02 1.66 -0.28
CA TRP A 20 7.28 2.56 0.61
C TRP A 20 8.17 3.44 1.48
N GLU A 21 9.50 3.26 1.44
CA GLU A 21 10.44 4.03 2.24
C GLU A 21 10.52 5.49 1.78
N ILE A 22 10.40 6.43 2.72
CA ILE A 22 10.50 7.88 2.44
C ILE A 22 11.88 8.29 1.90
N ASN A 23 12.93 7.57 2.29
CA ASN A 23 14.31 7.89 1.89
C ASN A 23 14.73 7.16 0.60
N TYR A 24 13.82 6.46 -0.07
CA TYR A 24 14.13 5.82 -1.33
C TYR A 24 14.30 6.87 -2.44
N HIS A 25 15.44 6.85 -3.13
CA HIS A 25 15.70 7.75 -4.24
C HIS A 25 14.75 7.40 -5.41
N ARG A 26 13.89 8.35 -5.77
CA ARG A 26 12.92 8.22 -6.86
C ARG A 26 13.24 9.28 -7.92
N PRO A 27 13.03 8.98 -9.21
CA PRO A 27 13.20 9.96 -10.28
C PRO A 27 12.42 11.25 -9.99
N GLU A 28 13.02 12.40 -10.23
CA GLU A 28 12.55 13.69 -9.70
C GLU A 28 11.32 14.29 -10.39
N SER A 29 10.79 13.69 -11.46
CA SER A 29 9.92 14.40 -12.42
C SER A 29 8.67 15.06 -11.79
N ILE A 30 8.04 14.45 -10.78
CA ILE A 30 6.86 15.02 -10.10
C ILE A 30 7.07 15.25 -8.60
N ALA A 31 8.28 15.02 -8.09
CA ALA A 31 8.54 15.01 -6.65
C ALA A 31 8.31 16.38 -5.99
N SER A 32 8.77 17.46 -6.62
CA SER A 32 8.59 18.84 -6.14
C SER A 32 7.11 19.24 -6.12
N ALA A 33 6.38 18.92 -7.20
CA ALA A 33 4.94 19.13 -7.28
C ALA A 33 4.22 18.36 -6.17
N LEU A 34 4.47 17.05 -6.01
CA LEU A 34 3.85 16.29 -4.92
C LEU A 34 4.16 16.83 -3.52
N THR A 35 5.35 17.41 -3.32
CA THR A 35 5.70 18.06 -2.05
C THR A 35 4.82 19.29 -1.80
N GLU A 36 4.64 20.15 -2.81
CA GLU A 36 3.75 21.32 -2.72
C GLU A 36 2.29 20.87 -2.53
N PHE A 37 1.84 19.87 -3.28
CA PHE A 37 0.51 19.27 -3.17
C PHE A 37 0.20 18.83 -1.74
N CYS A 38 1.07 17.98 -1.19
CA CYS A 38 0.86 17.36 0.10
C CYS A 38 0.95 18.39 1.23
N SER A 39 1.80 19.40 1.09
CA SER A 39 1.88 20.51 2.03
C SER A 39 0.60 21.35 1.98
N ASN A 40 0.07 21.59 0.78
CA ASN A 40 -1.19 22.30 0.59
C ASN A 40 -2.36 21.51 1.17
N PHE A 41 -2.44 20.21 0.88
CA PHE A 41 -3.43 19.31 1.46
C PHE A 41 -3.38 19.33 2.99
N TYR A 42 -2.19 19.18 3.59
CA TYR A 42 -2.00 19.25 5.03
C TYR A 42 -2.53 20.57 5.62
N ASN A 43 -2.27 21.70 4.95
CA ASN A 43 -2.69 23.02 5.44
C ASN A 43 -4.20 23.27 5.31
N ASN A 44 -4.86 22.66 4.31
CA ASN A 44 -6.31 22.82 4.08
C ASN A 44 -7.15 21.81 4.86
N VAL A 45 -6.54 20.72 5.33
CA VAL A 45 -7.18 19.80 6.26
C VAL A 45 -6.83 20.29 7.66
N GLU A 46 -7.73 21.09 8.23
CA GLU A 46 -7.59 21.86 9.50
C GLU A 46 -7.20 21.03 10.74
N THR A 47 -7.00 19.72 10.62
CA THR A 47 -7.06 18.76 11.72
C THR A 47 -5.90 17.78 11.79
N CYS A 48 -4.87 17.88 10.94
CA CYS A 48 -3.66 17.05 11.07
C CYS A 48 -2.74 17.55 12.20
N ALA A 49 -2.25 16.65 13.05
CA ALA A 49 -1.38 17.01 14.17
C ALA A 49 0.01 17.52 13.69
N ARG A 50 0.49 18.60 14.34
CA ARG A 50 1.67 19.45 13.98
C ARG A 50 2.94 18.69 13.55
N LYS A 51 3.04 18.20 12.31
CA LYS A 51 4.26 17.65 11.65
C LYS A 51 4.22 17.71 10.11
N ASN A 52 4.00 18.90 9.54
CA ASN A 52 3.84 19.12 8.09
C ASN A 52 4.92 18.39 7.25
N ALA A 53 6.22 18.58 7.53
CA ALA A 53 7.28 18.00 6.71
C ALA A 53 7.26 16.46 6.62
N LYS A 54 7.04 15.76 7.75
CA LYS A 54 6.96 14.29 7.76
C LYS A 54 5.70 13.79 7.08
N PHE A 55 4.58 14.49 7.28
CA PHE A 55 3.35 14.17 6.58
C PHE A 55 3.55 14.29 5.06
N SER A 56 4.11 15.41 4.60
CA SER A 56 4.30 15.67 3.17
C SER A 56 5.18 14.62 2.50
N GLN A 57 6.26 14.17 3.15
CA GLN A 57 7.09 13.05 2.66
C GLN A 57 6.31 11.75 2.53
N HIS A 58 5.50 11.40 3.54
CA HIS A 58 4.70 10.19 3.49
C HIS A 58 3.57 10.28 2.46
N CYS A 59 2.88 11.41 2.40
CA CYS A 59 1.84 11.71 1.41
C CYS A 59 2.41 11.62 -0.01
N GLN A 60 3.61 12.16 -0.25
CA GLN A 60 4.29 12.04 -1.54
C GLN A 60 4.50 10.57 -1.93
N VAL A 61 5.00 9.73 -1.03
CA VAL A 61 5.16 8.29 -1.30
C VAL A 61 3.82 7.64 -1.62
N HIS A 62 2.74 8.00 -0.91
CA HIS A 62 1.40 7.46 -1.19
C HIS A 62 0.88 7.90 -2.56
N THR A 63 1.08 9.15 -2.96
CA THR A 63 0.64 9.61 -4.29
C THR A 63 1.49 8.99 -5.41
N LEU A 64 2.80 8.80 -5.19
CA LEU A 64 3.67 8.06 -6.14
C LEU A 64 3.24 6.61 -6.31
N TYR A 65 2.56 6.04 -5.32
CA TYR A 65 1.98 4.71 -5.48
C TYR A 65 0.84 4.69 -6.50
N LEU A 66 0.03 5.76 -6.60
CA LEU A 66 -0.97 5.88 -7.65
C LEU A 66 -0.33 5.93 -9.05
N GLU A 67 0.83 6.59 -9.17
CA GLU A 67 1.64 6.57 -10.40
C GLU A 67 2.15 5.16 -10.71
N ASN A 68 2.59 4.40 -9.71
CA ASN A 68 2.95 3.00 -9.89
C ASN A 68 1.77 2.16 -10.41
N ILE A 69 0.57 2.34 -9.85
CA ILE A 69 -0.65 1.69 -10.36
C ILE A 69 -0.92 2.12 -11.81
N ASN A 70 -0.74 3.41 -12.12
CA ASN A 70 -0.92 3.97 -13.46
C ASN A 70 -0.03 3.28 -14.50
N ASN A 71 1.26 3.18 -14.18
CA ASN A 71 2.28 2.66 -15.08
C ASN A 71 2.15 1.14 -15.28
N ASN A 72 1.54 0.45 -14.32
CA ASN A 72 1.30 -0.99 -14.34
C ASN A 72 -0.18 -1.35 -14.67
N LYS A 73 -0.92 -0.45 -15.31
CA LYS A 73 -2.34 -0.62 -15.68
C LYS A 73 -2.65 -1.85 -16.54
N SER A 74 -1.65 -2.45 -17.21
CA SER A 74 -1.80 -3.69 -17.97
C SER A 74 -2.09 -4.91 -17.09
N ILE A 75 -1.92 -4.80 -15.77
CA ILE A 75 -2.26 -5.84 -14.81
C ILE A 75 -3.78 -5.73 -14.52
N SER A 76 -4.50 -6.84 -14.61
CA SER A 76 -5.95 -6.97 -14.34
C SER A 76 -6.41 -6.58 -12.93
N ASN A 77 -5.54 -5.97 -12.12
CA ASN A 77 -5.66 -5.87 -10.66
C ASN A 77 -5.69 -4.43 -10.15
N VAL A 78 -5.95 -3.44 -11.02
CA VAL A 78 -6.09 -2.02 -10.62
C VAL A 78 -7.04 -1.87 -9.43
N LYS A 79 -8.17 -2.58 -9.43
CA LYS A 79 -9.13 -2.62 -8.31
C LYS A 79 -8.45 -3.00 -7.00
N THR A 80 -7.81 -4.16 -6.99
CA THR A 80 -7.12 -4.73 -5.84
C THR A 80 -6.03 -3.78 -5.30
N CYS A 81 -5.24 -3.18 -6.20
CA CYS A 81 -4.20 -2.24 -5.81
C CYS A 81 -4.76 -0.90 -5.31
N CYS A 82 -5.92 -0.46 -5.83
CA CYS A 82 -6.62 0.69 -5.29
C CYS A 82 -7.18 0.44 -3.89
N ILE A 83 -7.72 -0.76 -3.62
CA ILE A 83 -8.15 -1.11 -2.25
C ILE A 83 -6.94 -1.10 -1.31
N TYR A 84 -5.80 -1.68 -1.72
CA TYR A 84 -4.56 -1.61 -0.95
C TYR A 84 -4.06 -0.17 -0.74
N PHE A 85 -4.14 0.68 -1.77
CA PHE A 85 -3.86 2.12 -1.65
C PHE A 85 -4.75 2.79 -0.59
N PHE A 86 -6.06 2.51 -0.58
CA PHE A 86 -6.95 3.10 0.42
C PHE A 86 -6.65 2.61 1.84
N TYR A 87 -6.26 1.33 1.99
CA TYR A 87 -5.77 0.82 3.26
C TYR A 87 -4.52 1.60 3.72
N LYS A 88 -3.54 1.81 2.82
CA LYS A 88 -2.34 2.58 3.13
C LYS A 88 -2.62 4.04 3.45
N LEU A 89 -3.53 4.66 2.70
CA LEU A 89 -4.01 6.00 2.99
C LEU A 89 -4.65 6.07 4.38
N ASN A 90 -5.46 5.08 4.78
CA ASN A 90 -6.03 5.02 6.12
C ASN A 90 -4.92 5.00 7.19
N GLU A 91 -3.89 4.16 7.02
CA GLU A 91 -2.74 4.13 7.95
C GLU A 91 -2.01 5.48 8.02
N LEU A 92 -1.85 6.16 6.89
CA LEU A 92 -1.25 7.49 6.83
C LEU A 92 -2.04 8.50 7.66
N LEU A 93 -3.36 8.54 7.46
CA LEU A 93 -4.25 9.49 8.13
C LEU A 93 -4.30 9.23 9.63
N GLU A 94 -4.39 7.97 10.06
CA GLU A 94 -4.31 7.57 11.47
C GLU A 94 -2.97 8.01 12.10
N LYS A 95 -1.85 7.73 11.43
CA LYS A 95 -0.50 8.05 11.91
C LYS A 95 -0.28 9.53 12.19
N PHE A 96 -0.88 10.40 11.38
CA PHE A 96 -0.77 11.86 11.52
C PHE A 96 -2.00 12.50 12.17
N SER A 97 -2.93 11.68 12.67
CA SER A 97 -4.16 12.11 13.34
C SER A 97 -4.95 13.13 12.53
N CYS A 98 -4.96 12.97 11.20
CA CYS A 98 -5.72 13.84 10.31
C CYS A 98 -7.21 13.54 10.47
N HIS A 99 -7.99 14.49 10.97
CA HIS A 99 -9.44 14.31 11.08
C HIS A 99 -10.10 14.65 9.75
N CYS A 100 -10.08 13.66 8.88
CA CYS A 100 -11.14 13.45 7.91
C CYS A 100 -12.03 12.39 8.51
N GLU A 101 -13.30 12.68 8.76
CA GLU A 101 -14.27 11.75 9.38
C GLU A 101 -14.09 10.31 8.89
N GLU A 102 -13.83 10.15 7.59
CA GLU A 102 -13.51 8.90 6.95
C GLU A 102 -12.42 9.06 5.86
N THR A 103 -11.72 7.96 5.55
CA THR A 103 -10.64 7.92 4.53
C THR A 103 -11.13 8.32 3.14
N ASN A 104 -12.35 7.96 2.76
CA ASN A 104 -13.00 8.39 1.51
C ASN A 104 -13.19 9.92 1.46
N ASN A 105 -13.62 10.57 2.55
CA ASN A 105 -13.79 12.01 2.63
C ASN A 105 -12.44 12.73 2.47
N CYS A 106 -11.40 12.18 3.08
CA CYS A 106 -10.04 12.66 2.93
C CYS A 106 -9.56 12.57 1.48
N TYR A 107 -9.79 11.43 0.84
CA TYR A 107 -9.42 11.22 -0.55
C TYR A 107 -10.19 12.15 -1.51
N GLN A 108 -11.50 12.36 -1.30
CA GLN A 108 -12.28 13.34 -2.08
C GLN A 108 -11.72 14.76 -1.93
N LYS A 109 -11.27 15.14 -0.74
CA LYS A 109 -10.56 16.42 -0.56
C LYS A 109 -9.26 16.47 -1.35
N MET A 110 -8.49 15.38 -1.41
CA MET A 110 -7.29 15.28 -2.26
C MET A 110 -7.62 15.43 -3.75
N VAL A 111 -8.70 14.78 -4.22
CA VAL A 111 -9.20 14.88 -5.61
C VAL A 111 -9.61 16.33 -5.93
N ASN A 112 -10.44 16.94 -5.08
CA ASN A 112 -10.91 18.31 -5.31
C ASN A 112 -9.74 19.31 -5.30
N LEU A 113 -8.79 19.12 -4.38
CA LEU A 113 -7.59 19.92 -4.34
C LEU A 113 -6.77 19.76 -5.63
N SER A 114 -6.58 18.53 -6.12
CA SER A 114 -5.79 18.29 -7.33
C SER A 114 -6.41 18.92 -8.57
N ILE A 115 -7.75 18.92 -8.68
CA ILE A 115 -8.49 19.59 -9.77
C ILE A 115 -8.35 21.12 -9.67
N SER A 116 -8.48 21.69 -8.46
CA SER A 116 -8.37 23.13 -8.26
C SER A 116 -6.95 23.65 -8.51
N TRP A 117 -5.97 22.77 -8.39
CA TRP A 117 -4.57 23.11 -8.43
C TRP A 117 -4.03 22.99 -9.86
N LYS A 118 -4.32 24.04 -10.64
CA LYS A 118 -3.98 24.23 -12.08
C LYS A 118 -2.48 24.16 -12.42
N LYS A 119 -1.61 23.78 -11.48
CA LYS A 119 -0.16 23.73 -11.68
C LYS A 119 0.32 22.40 -12.28
N ASN A 120 -0.46 21.32 -12.20
CA ASN A 120 -0.01 20.03 -12.70
C ASN A 120 -1.17 19.06 -13.01
N ASP A 121 -1.55 18.96 -14.29
CA ASP A 121 -2.60 18.06 -14.77
C ASP A 121 -2.28 16.58 -14.48
N GLN A 122 -1.00 16.20 -14.45
CA GLN A 122 -0.57 14.81 -14.19
C GLN A 122 -1.00 14.36 -12.78
N ILE A 123 -0.95 15.26 -11.79
CA ILE A 123 -1.36 14.92 -10.43
C ILE A 123 -2.87 14.65 -10.37
N SER A 124 -3.68 15.44 -11.08
CA SER A 124 -5.12 15.22 -11.14
C SER A 124 -5.46 13.85 -11.73
N GLU A 125 -4.75 13.43 -12.79
CA GLU A 125 -4.92 12.13 -13.44
C GLU A 125 -4.64 10.94 -12.50
N LEU A 126 -3.64 11.06 -11.62
CA LEU A 126 -3.32 10.01 -10.64
C LEU A 126 -4.49 9.70 -9.71
N PHE A 127 -5.20 10.74 -9.26
CA PHE A 127 -6.33 10.58 -8.36
C PHE A 127 -7.58 10.00 -9.05
N TYR A 128 -7.69 10.06 -10.38
CA TYR A 128 -8.80 9.41 -11.08
C TYR A 128 -8.68 7.89 -11.13
N ILE A 129 -7.48 7.33 -10.99
CA ILE A 129 -7.21 5.89 -11.11
C ILE A 129 -8.02 5.07 -10.10
N CYS A 130 -8.07 5.54 -8.85
CA CYS A 130 -8.71 4.81 -7.76
C CYS A 130 -10.07 5.39 -7.34
N ASN A 131 -10.53 6.48 -7.95
CA ASN A 131 -11.77 7.16 -7.56
C ASN A 131 -13.00 6.24 -7.59
N ARG A 132 -13.07 5.30 -8.55
CA ARG A 132 -14.19 4.36 -8.66
C ARG A 132 -14.25 3.30 -7.57
N TYR A 133 -13.19 3.14 -6.77
CA TYR A 133 -13.08 2.11 -5.71
C TYR A 133 -13.04 2.70 -4.30
N ILE A 134 -13.33 3.99 -4.14
CA ILE A 134 -13.19 4.73 -2.89
C ILE A 134 -13.97 4.15 -1.70
N ASN A 135 -15.08 3.46 -1.98
CA ASN A 135 -15.94 2.84 -0.97
C ASN A 135 -15.77 1.32 -0.87
N GLU A 136 -14.77 0.76 -1.55
CA GLU A 136 -14.59 -0.70 -1.59
C GLU A 136 -13.70 -1.23 -0.47
N LEU A 137 -12.94 -0.37 0.21
CA LEU A 137 -12.21 -0.79 1.41
C LEU A 137 -13.20 -1.05 2.55
N ASN A 138 -13.35 -2.31 2.94
CA ASN A 138 -14.11 -2.65 4.13
C ASN A 138 -13.22 -2.49 5.37
N LYS A 139 -13.66 -1.68 6.35
CA LYS A 139 -12.92 -1.44 7.59
C LYS A 139 -12.63 -2.75 8.36
N SER A 140 -13.46 -3.78 8.23
CA SER A 140 -13.21 -5.10 8.84
C SER A 140 -12.02 -5.84 8.23
N GLU A 141 -11.55 -5.43 7.05
CA GLU A 141 -10.41 -6.05 6.34
C GLU A 141 -9.07 -5.39 6.68
N ILE A 142 -9.08 -4.21 7.33
CA ILE A 142 -7.85 -3.50 7.76
C ILE A 142 -6.91 -4.41 8.57
N PRO A 143 -7.37 -5.21 9.55
CA PRO A 143 -6.48 -6.14 10.26
C PRO A 143 -5.82 -7.19 9.36
N ILE A 144 -6.51 -7.63 8.29
CA ILE A 144 -5.97 -8.59 7.33
C ILE A 144 -4.82 -7.94 6.56
N PHE A 145 -5.02 -6.73 6.03
CA PHE A 145 -3.97 -5.99 5.33
C PHE A 145 -2.74 -5.74 6.21
N LYS A 146 -2.94 -5.34 7.48
CA LYS A 146 -1.86 -5.15 8.46
C LYS A 146 -1.03 -6.42 8.66
N ASN A 147 -1.70 -7.56 8.86
CA ASN A 147 -1.02 -8.84 9.02
C ASN A 147 -0.23 -9.22 7.77
N LEU A 148 -0.79 -9.01 6.58
CA LEU A 148 -0.11 -9.33 5.33
C LEU A 148 1.14 -8.45 5.12
N ASP A 149 1.06 -7.15 5.41
CA ASP A 149 2.24 -6.27 5.34
C ASP A 149 3.34 -6.69 6.31
N GLU A 150 2.97 -7.10 7.52
CA GLU A 150 3.92 -7.60 8.51
C GLU A 150 4.61 -8.87 8.00
N ILE A 151 3.84 -9.83 7.48
CA ILE A 151 4.36 -11.08 6.89
C ILE A 151 5.34 -10.75 5.75
N CYS A 152 4.94 -9.89 4.80
CA CYS A 152 5.79 -9.52 3.67
C CYS A 152 7.04 -8.74 4.10
N SER A 153 6.91 -7.82 5.06
CA SER A 153 8.07 -7.12 5.65
C SER A 153 9.05 -8.09 6.29
N ASN A 154 8.55 -9.09 7.03
CA ASN A 154 9.37 -10.10 7.67
C ASN A 154 10.02 -11.02 6.65
N TYR A 155 9.31 -11.40 5.59
CA TYR A 155 9.86 -12.15 4.46
C TYR A 155 10.98 -11.38 3.75
N ASP A 156 10.81 -10.09 3.48
CA ASP A 156 11.85 -9.26 2.85
C ASP A 156 13.09 -9.10 3.75
N LYS A 157 12.90 -8.88 5.05
CA LYS A 157 14.00 -8.87 6.04
C LYS A 157 14.72 -10.21 6.04
N PHE A 158 13.96 -11.31 5.98
CA PHE A 158 14.51 -12.65 5.95
C PHE A 158 15.30 -12.91 4.66
N LYS A 159 14.76 -12.57 3.48
CA LYS A 159 15.46 -12.67 2.19
C LYS A 159 16.78 -11.90 2.18
N LYS A 160 16.80 -10.69 2.77
CA LYS A 160 18.03 -9.89 2.97
C LYS A 160 19.04 -10.58 3.91
N LYS A 161 18.57 -11.35 4.91
CA LYS A 161 19.41 -12.12 5.83
C LYS A 161 19.90 -13.46 5.27
N ILE A 162 19.13 -14.16 4.44
CA ILE A 162 19.56 -15.42 3.78
C ILE A 162 20.76 -15.20 2.86
N GLY A 163 20.96 -13.98 2.33
CA GLY A 163 22.22 -13.58 1.71
C GLY A 163 23.46 -13.78 2.62
N LYS A 164 23.26 -14.14 3.89
CA LYS A 164 24.23 -14.47 4.93
C LYS A 164 23.96 -15.84 5.59
N VAL A 165 23.48 -16.85 4.85
CA VAL A 165 23.58 -18.33 5.02
C VAL A 165 23.33 -19.03 6.39
N LYS A 166 23.10 -18.39 7.54
CA LYS A 166 22.95 -19.10 8.85
C LYS A 166 21.55 -19.27 9.44
N ASP A 167 20.49 -18.73 8.83
CA ASP A 167 19.18 -18.56 9.51
C ASP A 167 18.07 -19.56 9.10
N ILE A 168 18.40 -20.75 8.59
CA ILE A 168 17.41 -21.74 8.11
C ILE A 168 16.43 -22.22 9.22
N LEU A 169 16.80 -22.17 10.49
CA LEU A 169 15.92 -22.59 11.60
C LEU A 169 14.79 -21.60 11.90
N ASN A 170 14.95 -20.31 11.56
CA ASN A 170 13.90 -19.30 11.74
C ASN A 170 12.77 -19.43 10.69
N LEU A 171 13.00 -20.22 9.62
CA LEU A 171 12.05 -20.46 8.54
C LEU A 171 10.88 -21.35 9.00
N GLU A 172 11.14 -22.33 9.85
CA GLU A 172 10.12 -23.27 10.34
C GLU A 172 9.16 -22.57 11.31
N GLU A 173 9.66 -21.64 12.13
CA GLU A 173 8.83 -20.86 13.07
C GLU A 173 7.95 -19.82 12.33
N VAL A 174 8.49 -19.15 11.31
CA VAL A 174 7.71 -18.21 10.47
C VAL A 174 6.66 -18.96 9.65
N LYS A 175 7.01 -20.15 9.12
CA LYS A 175 6.05 -21.02 8.43
C LYS A 175 4.93 -21.46 9.37
N LEU A 176 5.26 -21.87 10.60
CA LEU A 176 4.28 -22.26 11.61
C LEU A 176 3.33 -21.11 11.96
N ASN A 177 3.84 -19.88 12.08
CA ASN A 177 3.02 -18.68 12.33
C ASN A 177 2.13 -18.29 11.14
N CYS A 178 2.60 -18.51 9.91
CA CYS A 178 1.80 -18.33 8.70
C CYS A 178 0.69 -19.39 8.62
N ASP A 179 1.02 -20.66 8.83
CA ASP A 179 0.06 -21.77 8.80
C ASP A 179 -1.02 -21.60 9.88
N THR A 180 -0.65 -21.12 11.07
CA THR A 180 -1.59 -20.81 12.16
C THR A 180 -2.51 -19.63 11.82
N SER A 181 -1.99 -18.62 11.12
CA SER A 181 -2.78 -17.47 10.66
C SER A 181 -3.75 -17.85 9.53
N ILE A 182 -3.33 -18.74 8.62
CA ILE A 182 -4.16 -19.28 7.53
C ILE A 182 -5.30 -20.15 8.10
N GLN A 183 -5.03 -20.94 9.15
CA GLN A 183 -6.07 -21.73 9.82
C GLN A 183 -7.13 -20.89 10.55
N ARG A 184 -6.78 -19.66 10.97
CA ARG A 184 -7.75 -18.71 11.58
C ARG A 184 -8.67 -18.03 10.55
N TYR A 185 -8.30 -18.03 9.26
CA TYR A 185 -9.09 -17.44 8.17
C TYR A 185 -9.15 -18.41 6.97
N PRO A 186 -10.05 -19.40 6.99
CA PRO A 186 -9.95 -20.60 6.16
C PRO A 186 -10.24 -20.43 4.65
N ILE A 187 -10.27 -19.20 4.10
CA ILE A 187 -10.76 -19.02 2.72
C ILE A 187 -9.67 -19.23 1.64
N THR A 188 -8.39 -19.43 1.97
CA THR A 188 -7.34 -19.61 0.94
C THR A 188 -6.26 -20.64 1.29
N SER A 189 -6.60 -21.75 1.92
CA SER A 189 -5.62 -22.79 2.30
C SER A 189 -5.13 -23.69 1.14
N ALA A 190 -5.74 -23.62 -0.05
CA ALA A 190 -5.48 -24.61 -1.11
C ALA A 190 -4.28 -24.30 -2.05
N LEU A 191 -3.71 -23.08 -2.07
CA LEU A 191 -2.79 -22.68 -3.16
C LEU A 191 -1.36 -22.30 -2.74
N ILE A 192 -1.08 -22.08 -1.45
CA ILE A 192 0.27 -21.71 -0.98
C ILE A 192 1.24 -22.92 -0.98
N ASN A 193 0.71 -24.15 -0.92
CA ASN A 193 1.53 -25.36 -0.88
C ASN A 193 2.24 -25.72 -2.20
N LEU A 194 1.88 -25.09 -3.33
CA LEU A 194 2.44 -25.44 -4.64
C LEU A 194 3.75 -24.72 -4.98
N ASP A 195 4.02 -23.54 -4.41
CA ASP A 195 5.15 -22.71 -4.84
C ASP A 195 6.46 -22.96 -4.06
N PHE A 196 6.35 -23.43 -2.81
CA PHE A 196 7.55 -23.75 -2.00
C PHE A 196 8.27 -25.02 -2.44
N SER A 197 7.52 -26.02 -2.94
CA SER A 197 8.09 -27.30 -3.39
C SER A 197 8.93 -27.16 -4.66
N ALA A 198 8.64 -26.15 -5.49
CA ALA A 198 9.32 -25.93 -6.76
C ALA A 198 10.72 -25.27 -6.62
N GLN A 199 10.98 -24.54 -5.53
CA GLN A 199 12.28 -23.87 -5.32
C GLN A 199 13.30 -24.71 -4.56
N ILE A 200 12.86 -25.73 -3.81
CA ILE A 200 13.77 -26.63 -3.08
C ILE A 200 14.38 -27.69 -4.02
N ASN A 201 13.65 -28.13 -5.05
CA ASN A 201 14.12 -29.15 -6.02
C ASN A 201 15.02 -28.60 -7.15
N LYS A 202 15.52 -27.36 -7.04
CA LYS A 202 16.44 -26.74 -8.01
C LYS A 202 17.79 -26.31 -7.42
N ARG A 203 18.18 -26.88 -6.27
CA ARG A 203 19.55 -26.74 -5.72
C ARG A 203 20.22 -28.10 -5.60
#